data_AF-A0A350UM19-F1
#
_entry.id   AF-A0A350UM19-F1
#
_cell.length_a   1.000
_cell.length_b   1.000
_cell.length_c   1.000
_cell.angle_alpha   90.00
_cell.angle_beta   90.00
_cell.angle_gamma   90.00
#
_symmetry.space_group_name_H-M   'P 1'
#
loop_
_entity.id
_entity.type
_entity.pdbx_description
1 polymer ?
#
loop_
_entity_poly.entity_id
_entity_poly.type
_entity_poly.pdbx_seq_one_letter_code
_entity_poly.pdbx_strand_id
1 'polypeptide(L)'
;MEKLRRASTDRERVYWDAAFKSGGGPDAPLELLRDTVAWLKPGRALDAGMGRGRNALYLASLGWDVTGYDISTDALKAAQAH
;
A
#
# COMPACT_ATOMS: atom_id res chain seq x y z
N MET A 1 -16.86 29.21 -11.24
CA MET A 1 -15.99 28.09 -11.67
C MET A 1 -15.25 27.51 -10.46
N GLU A 2 -15.98 27.07 -9.42
CA GLU A 2 -15.39 26.89 -8.07
C GLU A 2 -15.78 25.56 -7.41
N LYS A 3 -16.32 24.59 -8.17
CA LYS A 3 -16.70 23.27 -7.66
C LYS A 3 -15.99 22.09 -8.36
N LEU A 4 -14.85 22.33 -9.01
CA LEU A 4 -14.13 21.32 -9.81
C LEU A 4 -12.69 21.02 -9.37
N ARG A 5 -12.24 21.49 -8.21
CA ARG A 5 -10.80 21.44 -7.85
C ARG A 5 -10.37 20.39 -6.81
N ARG A 6 -11.31 19.58 -6.33
CA ARG A 6 -11.10 18.60 -5.23
C ARG A 6 -11.25 17.12 -5.65
N ALA A 7 -11.52 16.82 -6.93
CA ALA A 7 -11.92 15.49 -7.38
C ALA A 7 -11.34 15.10 -8.76
N SER A 8 -10.02 15.19 -8.95
CA SER A 8 -9.39 14.53 -10.10
C SER A 8 -8.36 13.52 -9.60
N THR A 9 -8.60 12.25 -9.94
CA THR A 9 -7.69 11.12 -9.65
C THR A 9 -6.28 11.39 -10.16
N ASP A 10 -6.16 12.15 -11.25
CA ASP A 10 -4.87 12.53 -11.83
C ASP A 10 -4.03 13.42 -10.91
N ARG A 11 -4.67 14.37 -10.20
CA ARG A 11 -3.96 15.22 -9.24
C ARG A 11 -3.47 14.41 -8.04
N GLU A 12 -4.33 13.54 -7.53
CA GLU A 12 -4.00 12.66 -6.40
C GLU A 12 -2.85 11.71 -6.79
N ARG A 13 -2.89 11.11 -7.98
CA ARG A 13 -1.80 10.27 -8.50
C ARG A 13 -0.48 11.02 -8.56
N VAL A 14 -0.47 12.23 -9.14
CA VAL A 14 0.75 13.06 -9.22
C VAL A 14 1.30 13.39 -7.84
N TYR A 15 0.42 13.76 -6.90
CA TYR A 15 0.81 14.07 -5.53
C TYR A 15 1.42 12.84 -4.84
N TRP A 16 0.76 11.68 -4.91
CA TRP A 16 1.22 10.48 -4.24
C TRP A 16 2.45 9.84 -4.90
N ASP A 17 2.62 9.97 -6.22
CA ASP A 17 3.87 9.60 -6.89
C ASP A 17 5.04 10.46 -6.40
N ALA A 18 4.83 11.78 -6.24
CA ALA A 18 5.85 12.68 -5.70
C ALA A 18 6.14 12.36 -4.22
N ALA A 19 5.10 12.10 -3.41
CA ALA A 19 5.25 11.73 -2.02
C ALA A 19 6.04 10.41 -1.85
N PHE A 20 5.71 9.38 -2.65
CA PHE A 20 6.43 8.10 -2.63
C PHE A 20 7.92 8.29 -2.98
N LYS A 21 8.22 9.07 -4.02
CA LYS A 21 9.61 9.39 -4.43
C LYS A 21 10.39 10.18 -3.39
N SER A 22 9.71 11.04 -2.62
CA SER A 22 10.37 11.77 -1.53
C SER A 22 10.92 10.84 -0.44
N GLY A 23 10.50 9.58 -0.46
CA GLY A 23 11.02 8.53 0.40
C GLY A 23 10.44 8.57 1.81
N GLY A 24 11.07 7.80 2.69
CA GLY A 24 10.59 7.59 4.05
C GLY A 24 9.60 6.43 4.17
N GLY A 25 8.99 6.34 5.36
CA GLY A 25 8.20 5.19 5.78
C GLY A 25 9.07 4.01 6.24
N PRO A 26 8.56 3.14 7.13
CA PRO A 26 9.35 2.02 7.64
C PRO A 26 9.36 0.85 6.64
N ASP A 27 10.47 0.14 6.53
CA ASP A 27 10.57 -1.06 5.68
C ASP A 27 9.94 -2.30 6.32
N ALA A 28 10.00 -2.39 7.66
CA ALA A 28 9.41 -3.51 8.38
C ALA A 28 7.88 -3.45 8.35
N PRO A 29 7.16 -4.60 8.36
CA PRO A 29 5.72 -4.63 8.52
C PRO A 29 5.28 -3.95 9.82
N LEU A 30 4.09 -3.39 9.83
CA LEU A 30 3.52 -2.76 11.03
C LEU A 30 3.41 -3.78 12.18
N GLU A 31 3.90 -3.43 13.36
CA GLU A 31 3.88 -4.32 14.54
C GLU A 31 2.45 -4.75 14.91
N LEU A 32 1.52 -3.80 14.97
CA LEU A 32 0.10 -4.10 15.18
C LEU A 32 -0.45 -5.13 14.17
N LEU A 33 -0.04 -5.06 12.91
CA LEU A 33 -0.46 -6.03 11.90
C LEU A 33 0.09 -7.42 12.25
N ARG A 34 1.37 -7.51 12.61
CA ARG A 34 2.02 -8.78 13.00
C ARG A 34 1.29 -9.43 14.17
N ASP A 35 1.02 -8.67 15.23
CA ASP A 35 0.36 -9.16 16.43
C ASP A 35 -1.07 -9.60 16.15
N THR A 36 -1.79 -8.83 15.31
CA THR A 36 -3.18 -9.11 14.95
C THR A 36 -3.29 -10.43 14.18
N VAL A 37 -2.40 -10.67 13.22
CA VAL A 37 -2.50 -11.85 12.34
C VAL A 37 -1.83 -13.10 12.89
N ALA A 38 -1.01 -12.99 13.93
CA ALA A 38 -0.27 -14.12 14.52
C ALA A 38 -1.16 -15.28 14.98
N TRP A 39 -2.43 -15.00 15.30
CA TRP A 39 -3.39 -15.98 15.83
C TRP A 39 -4.54 -16.28 14.86
N LEU A 40 -4.54 -15.67 13.68
CA LEU A 40 -5.59 -15.82 12.69
C LEU A 40 -5.19 -16.86 11.65
N LYS A 41 -6.17 -17.68 11.24
CA LYS A 41 -5.99 -18.53 10.07
C LYS A 41 -5.94 -17.63 8.81
N PRO A 42 -4.94 -17.79 7.92
CA PRO A 42 -4.86 -17.01 6.70
C PRO A 42 -6.13 -17.11 5.85
N GLY A 43 -6.58 -15.96 5.36
CA GLY A 43 -7.73 -15.81 4.48
C GLY A 43 -7.43 -14.80 3.39
N ARG A 44 -8.39 -13.92 3.08
CA ARG A 44 -8.22 -12.83 2.12
C ARG A 44 -7.94 -11.51 2.84
N ALA A 45 -7.06 -10.69 2.28
CA ALA A 45 -6.75 -9.35 2.80
C ALA A 45 -6.69 -8.30 1.69
N LEU A 46 -7.03 -7.05 2.04
CA LEU A 46 -6.83 -5.86 1.20
C LEU A 46 -5.87 -4.91 1.92
N ASP A 47 -4.75 -4.57 1.29
CA ASP A 47 -3.83 -3.53 1.74
C ASP A 47 -4.07 -2.27 0.91
N ALA A 48 -4.76 -1.28 1.49
CA ALA A 48 -5.16 -0.06 0.81
C ALA A 48 -4.18 1.08 1.10
N GLY A 49 -3.59 1.65 0.05
CA GLY A 49 -2.45 2.56 0.18
C GLY A 49 -1.19 1.79 0.55
N MET A 50 -0.96 0.65 -0.11
CA MET A 50 0.07 -0.31 0.29
C MET A 50 1.52 0.20 0.13
N GLY A 51 1.72 1.29 -0.60
CA GLY A 51 3.04 1.80 -0.95
C GLY A 51 3.86 0.73 -1.68
N ARG A 52 5.08 0.48 -1.18
CA ARG A 52 5.96 -0.60 -1.69
C ARG A 52 5.56 -2.01 -1.24
N GLY A 53 4.43 -2.16 -0.55
CA GLY A 53 3.85 -3.47 -0.22
C GLY A 53 4.39 -4.15 1.04
N ARG A 54 5.06 -3.44 1.98
CA ARG A 54 5.69 -4.06 3.17
C ARG A 54 4.75 -4.96 3.98
N ASN A 55 3.49 -4.56 4.10
CA ASN A 55 2.48 -5.29 4.85
C ASN A 55 1.86 -6.39 3.98
N ALA A 56 1.46 -6.05 2.75
CA ALA A 56 0.95 -7.02 1.79
C ALA A 56 1.90 -8.22 1.58
N LEU A 57 3.19 -7.98 1.38
CA LEU A 57 4.20 -9.02 1.19
C LEU A 57 4.40 -9.87 2.45
N TYR A 58 4.31 -9.26 3.64
CA TYR A 58 4.36 -9.99 4.90
C TYR A 58 3.14 -10.89 5.10
N LEU A 59 1.93 -10.41 4.79
CA LEU A 59 0.73 -11.23 4.86
C LEU A 59 0.79 -12.38 3.84
N ALA A 60 1.24 -12.09 2.61
CA ALA A 60 1.43 -13.11 1.58
C ALA A 60 2.42 -14.19 2.00
N SER A 61 3.52 -13.83 2.69
CA SER A 61 4.50 -14.81 3.19
C SER A 61 3.94 -15.70 4.31
N LEU A 62 2.89 -15.25 5.00
CA LEU A 62 2.13 -16.04 5.97
C LEU A 62 0.98 -16.85 5.34
N GLY A 63 0.86 -16.85 4.01
CA GLY A 63 -0.14 -17.64 3.28
C GLY A 63 -1.50 -16.95 3.11
N TRP A 64 -1.59 -15.64 3.34
CA TRP A 64 -2.79 -14.88 3.01
C TRP A 64 -2.89 -14.66 1.49
N ASP A 65 -4.12 -14.65 0.97
CA ASP A 65 -4.42 -14.17 -0.38
C ASP A 65 -4.65 -12.66 -0.32
N VAL A 66 -3.64 -11.89 -0.75
CA VAL A 66 -3.60 -10.45 -0.54
C VAL A 66 -3.79 -9.69 -1.84
N THR A 67 -4.77 -8.78 -1.86
CA THR A 67 -4.85 -7.73 -2.87
C THR A 67 -4.19 -6.47 -2.34
N GLY A 68 -3.14 -6.01 -3.01
CA GLY A 68 -2.53 -4.71 -2.76
C GLY A 68 -3.10 -3.64 -3.67
N TYR A 69 -3.45 -2.47 -3.12
CA TYR A 69 -3.91 -1.32 -3.88
C TYR A 69 -3.14 -0.06 -3.49
N ASP A 70 -2.68 0.67 -4.49
CA ASP A 70 -2.14 2.02 -4.31
C ASP A 70 -2.48 2.89 -5.52
N ILE A 71 -2.61 4.20 -5.29
CA ILE A 71 -2.83 5.16 -6.37
C ILE A 71 -1.53 5.54 -7.06
N SER A 72 -0.40 5.44 -6.35
CA SER A 72 0.92 5.77 -6.88
C SER A 72 1.40 4.67 -7.84
N THR A 73 1.65 5.08 -9.08
CA THR A 73 2.20 4.19 -10.11
C THR A 73 3.61 3.75 -9.76
N ASP A 74 4.39 4.64 -9.14
CA ASP A 74 5.77 4.32 -8.76
C ASP A 74 5.85 3.41 -7.53
N ALA A 75 4.90 3.54 -6.59
CA ALA A 75 4.74 2.60 -5.49
C ALA A 75 4.40 1.18 -5.99
N LEU A 76 3.44 1.08 -6.92
CA LEU A 76 3.07 -0.21 -7.53
C LEU A 76 4.26 -0.86 -8.26
N LYS A 77 5.05 -0.10 -9.02
CA LYS A 77 6.27 -0.62 -9.67
C LYS A 77 7.29 -1.13 -8.65
N ALA A 78 7.49 -0.40 -7.55
CA ALA A 78 8.40 -0.83 -6.49
C ALA A 78 7.91 -2.13 -5.83
N ALA A 79 6.61 -2.25 -5.57
CA ALA A 79 6.01 -3.46 -5.02
C ALA A 79 6.17 -4.68 -5.94
N GLN A 80 6.07 -4.48 -7.26
CA GLN A 80 6.23 -5.54 -8.28
C GLN A 80 7.69 -5.97 -8.52
N ALA A 81 8.66 -5.21 -8.01
CA ALA A 81 10.09 -5.51 -8.18
C ALA A 81 10.67 -6.42 -7.09
N HIS A 82 9.86 -6.81 -6.10
CA HIS A 82 10.19 -7.80 -5.07
C HIS A 82 10.03 -9.23 -5.59
#